data_AF-A0AAU3FMS6-F1
#
_entry.id   AF-A0AAU3FMS6-F1
#
_cell.length_a   1.000
_cell.length_b   1.000
_cell.length_c   1.000
_cell.angle_alpha   90.00
_cell.angle_beta   90.00
_cell.angle_gamma   90.00
#
_symmetry.space_group_name_H-M   'P 1'
#
loop_
_entity.id
_entity.type
_entity.pdbx_description
1 polymer ?
#
loop_
_entity_poly.entity_id
_entity_poly.type
_entity_poly.pdbx_seq_one_letter_code
_entity_poly.pdbx_strand_id
1 'polypeptide(L)'
;MTHTFRLNGQTYQLDADTVRAGLTGQVREDICDHWVEVDSVRWPVKQAFGAALRLPRDRFTSHIALRHLRAVGFPTSRSPVEDTQHATSASKGQLDDAGPDPAEAFATLLAFVASAGLTGRIADLEARMDGVDQPAAAEIADGSGMGMDLLLAALLVRKHAGRLSDVIHAAVITQVVPLILEDGERVLRRPSLAAGNDPSRPYDLETDRRIAEFKMSVWKGADAMRKRGAFADLVHLALDQSGRRAQLYIAGPQAIRFLRTATGTATWALNRSSPILRRRFEDRFGSLDVPIRDFTAGPAAHVELVDLTGLLPAIAPAIA
;
A
#
# COMPACT_ATOMS: atom_id res chain seq x y z
N MET A 1 31.17 -18.46 7.59
CA MET A 1 30.15 -17.94 8.55
C MET A 1 28.83 -17.94 7.80
N THR A 2 27.81 -18.63 8.32
CA THR A 2 26.51 -18.76 7.65
C THR A 2 25.52 -17.76 8.25
N HIS A 3 25.01 -16.87 7.40
CA HIS A 3 24.08 -15.79 7.75
C HIS A 3 22.65 -16.19 7.37
N THR A 4 21.76 -16.28 8.36
CA THR A 4 20.33 -16.60 8.15
C THR A 4 19.49 -15.34 8.22
N PHE A 5 18.58 -15.12 7.28
CA PHE A 5 17.72 -13.93 7.24
C PHE A 5 16.39 -14.19 6.53
N ARG A 6 15.41 -13.29 6.72
CA ARG A 6 14.13 -13.33 6.00
C ARG A 6 14.08 -12.27 4.90
N LEU A 7 13.63 -12.66 3.72
CA LEU A 7 13.38 -11.77 2.58
C LEU A 7 12.03 -12.15 1.95
N ASN A 8 11.15 -11.17 1.77
CA ASN A 8 9.80 -11.39 1.21
C ASN A 8 9.00 -12.52 1.88
N GLY A 9 9.18 -12.68 3.20
CA GLY A 9 8.47 -13.69 4.01
C GLY A 9 9.13 -15.07 4.04
N GLN A 10 10.09 -15.35 3.17
CA GLN A 10 10.84 -16.61 3.12
C GLN A 10 12.19 -16.50 3.85
N THR A 11 12.63 -17.61 4.44
CA THR A 11 13.92 -17.70 5.14
C THR A 11 15.01 -18.17 4.17
N TYR A 12 16.14 -17.48 4.18
CA TYR A 12 17.31 -17.77 3.37
C TYR A 12 18.53 -17.96 4.26
N GLN A 13 19.47 -18.75 3.77
CA GLN A 13 20.81 -18.89 4.31
C GLN A 13 21.81 -18.45 3.25
N LEU A 14 22.82 -17.71 3.68
CA LEU A 14 23.89 -17.24 2.82
C LEU A 14 25.23 -17.42 3.55
N ASP A 15 26.19 -18.03 2.90
CA ASP A 15 27.57 -18.07 3.35
C ASP A 15 28.51 -17.64 2.22
N ALA A 16 29.79 -17.47 2.57
CA ALA A 16 30.78 -16.94 1.64
C ALA A 16 30.99 -17.86 0.44
N ASP A 17 30.90 -19.18 0.63
CA ASP A 17 31.10 -20.16 -0.42
C ASP A 17 29.93 -20.15 -1.41
N THR A 18 28.70 -19.95 -0.93
CA THR A 18 27.52 -19.76 -1.76
C THR A 18 27.63 -18.50 -2.63
N VAL A 19 28.16 -17.40 -2.07
CA VAL A 19 28.40 -16.16 -2.82
C VAL A 19 29.46 -16.37 -3.91
N ARG A 20 30.59 -16.99 -3.58
CA ARG A 20 31.65 -17.30 -4.55
C ARG A 20 31.13 -18.21 -5.66
N ALA A 21 30.46 -19.31 -5.30
CA ALA A 21 29.90 -20.27 -6.25
C ALA A 21 28.87 -19.63 -7.20
N GLY A 22 28.06 -18.69 -6.72
CA GLY A 22 27.10 -17.96 -7.55
C GLY A 22 27.75 -17.04 -8.59
N LEU A 23 28.96 -16.54 -8.31
CA LEU A 23 29.70 -15.66 -9.21
C LEU A 23 30.58 -16.41 -10.23
N THR A 24 30.84 -17.70 -10.02
CA THR A 24 31.61 -18.52 -10.96
C THR A 24 30.95 -18.52 -12.35
N GLY A 25 31.71 -18.08 -13.37
CA GLY A 25 31.25 -18.02 -14.76
C GLY A 25 30.33 -16.85 -15.10
N GLN A 26 30.08 -15.93 -14.15
CA GLN A 26 29.32 -14.70 -14.42
C GLN A 26 30.21 -13.65 -15.10
N VAL A 27 29.64 -12.92 -16.06
CA VAL A 27 30.29 -11.73 -16.62
C VAL A 27 29.99 -10.55 -15.69
N ARG A 28 31.05 -9.88 -15.23
CA ARG A 28 30.92 -8.71 -14.36
C ARG A 28 30.25 -7.55 -15.09
N GLU A 29 29.24 -6.97 -14.47
CA GLU A 29 28.58 -5.75 -14.96
C GLU A 29 29.28 -4.48 -14.44
N ASP A 30 28.95 -3.35 -15.05
CA ASP A 30 29.44 -2.04 -14.61
C ASP A 30 28.95 -1.69 -13.20
N ILE A 31 29.86 -1.15 -12.39
CA ILE A 31 29.58 -0.75 -11.00
C ILE A 31 29.12 0.71 -11.00
N CYS A 32 27.91 0.97 -10.49
CA CYS A 32 27.40 2.32 -10.29
C CYS A 32 27.86 2.87 -8.92
N ASP A 33 27.10 2.61 -7.85
CA ASP A 33 27.35 3.23 -6.53
C ASP A 33 27.70 2.24 -5.41
N HIS A 34 27.20 0.99 -5.49
CA HIS A 34 27.34 -0.01 -4.44
C HIS A 34 28.05 -1.27 -4.92
N TRP A 35 29.10 -1.65 -4.21
CA TRP A 35 29.93 -2.81 -4.55
C TRP A 35 30.19 -3.72 -3.34
N VAL A 36 30.47 -4.98 -3.66
CA VAL A 36 31.04 -5.99 -2.75
C VAL A 36 32.34 -6.50 -3.34
N GLU A 37 33.37 -6.70 -2.52
CA GLU A 37 34.62 -7.32 -2.95
C GLU A 37 34.58 -8.82 -2.63
N VAL A 38 34.71 -9.65 -3.66
CA VAL A 38 34.77 -11.10 -3.57
C VAL A 38 36.04 -11.55 -4.28
N ASP A 39 36.92 -12.23 -3.55
CA ASP A 39 38.22 -12.70 -4.02
C ASP A 39 39.03 -11.60 -4.73
N SER A 40 39.13 -10.43 -4.08
CA SER A 40 39.80 -9.21 -4.56
C SER A 40 39.18 -8.56 -5.81
N VAL A 41 37.99 -8.98 -6.23
CA VAL A 41 37.25 -8.40 -7.35
C VAL A 41 35.99 -7.71 -6.84
N ARG A 42 35.78 -6.46 -7.27
CA ARG A 42 34.54 -5.74 -6.96
C ARG A 42 33.42 -6.14 -7.92
N TRP A 43 32.26 -6.42 -7.35
CA TRP A 43 31.03 -6.77 -8.05
C TRP A 43 29.90 -5.82 -7.64
N PRO A 44 28.95 -5.50 -8.54
CA PRO A 44 27.70 -4.86 -8.14
C PRO A 44 26.97 -5.71 -7.09
N VAL A 45 26.57 -5.11 -5.97
CA VAL A 45 25.97 -5.85 -4.84
C VAL A 45 24.73 -6.64 -5.25
N LYS A 46 23.91 -6.10 -6.17
CA LYS A 46 22.71 -6.78 -6.66
C LYS A 46 23.02 -7.97 -7.56
N GLN A 47 24.12 -7.91 -8.31
CA GLN A 47 24.58 -9.01 -9.14
C GLN A 47 25.05 -10.16 -8.26
N ALA A 48 25.96 -9.89 -7.32
CA ALA A 48 26.50 -10.92 -6.42
C ALA A 48 25.43 -11.57 -5.55
N PHE A 49 24.55 -10.78 -4.95
CA PHE A 49 23.49 -11.29 -4.08
C PHE A 49 22.40 -12.06 -4.84
N GLY A 50 21.99 -11.57 -6.02
CA GLY A 50 21.02 -12.26 -6.86
C GLY A 50 21.53 -13.59 -7.39
N ALA A 51 22.81 -13.64 -7.77
CA ALA A 51 23.45 -14.86 -8.24
C ALA A 51 23.59 -15.91 -7.13
N ALA A 52 23.97 -15.50 -5.92
CA ALA A 52 24.11 -16.38 -4.77
C ALA A 52 22.79 -17.03 -4.34
N LEU A 53 21.68 -16.28 -4.39
CA LEU A 53 20.36 -16.74 -3.95
C LEU A 53 19.45 -17.23 -5.08
N ARG A 54 19.90 -17.13 -6.34
CA ARG A 54 19.11 -17.40 -7.55
C ARG A 54 17.78 -16.60 -7.57
N LEU A 55 17.85 -15.33 -7.17
CA LEU A 55 16.70 -14.44 -7.11
C LEU A 55 16.77 -13.35 -8.18
N PRO A 56 15.63 -12.99 -8.81
CA PRO A 56 15.58 -11.85 -9.71
C PRO A 56 15.79 -10.54 -8.94
N ARG A 57 16.48 -9.59 -9.57
CA ARG A 57 16.99 -8.36 -8.94
C ARG A 57 15.92 -7.34 -8.55
N ASP A 58 14.69 -7.52 -8.98
CA ASP A 58 13.52 -6.71 -8.59
C ASP A 58 12.96 -7.13 -7.22
N ARG A 59 13.35 -8.30 -6.70
CA ARG A 59 12.89 -8.83 -5.40
C ARG A 59 13.62 -8.23 -4.20
N PHE A 60 14.67 -7.46 -4.41
CA PHE A 60 15.48 -6.86 -3.35
C PHE A 60 16.22 -5.60 -3.82
N THR A 61 16.61 -4.75 -2.88
CA THR A 61 17.33 -3.50 -3.14
C THR A 61 18.84 -3.68 -2.99
N SER A 62 19.63 -2.73 -3.50
CA SER A 62 21.10 -2.72 -3.34
C SER A 62 21.51 -2.70 -1.85
N HIS A 63 20.76 -2.00 -1.00
CA HIS A 63 21.01 -1.92 0.44
C HIS A 63 20.77 -3.27 1.16
N ILE A 64 19.73 -4.02 0.78
CA ILE A 64 19.47 -5.37 1.31
C ILE A 64 20.62 -6.31 0.92
N ALA A 65 21.04 -6.28 -0.34
CA ALA A 65 22.15 -7.07 -0.83
C ALA A 65 23.45 -6.75 -0.08
N LEU A 66 23.79 -5.46 0.03
CA LEU A 66 25.00 -4.96 0.70
C LEU A 66 25.04 -5.37 2.18
N ARG A 67 23.92 -5.21 2.91
CA ARG A 67 23.80 -5.60 4.32
C ARG A 67 24.09 -7.10 4.52
N HIS A 68 23.51 -7.97 3.70
CA HIS A 68 23.66 -9.41 3.87
C HIS A 68 25.01 -9.94 3.39
N LEU A 69 25.57 -9.36 2.32
CA LEU A 69 26.93 -9.68 1.88
C LEU A 69 27.97 -9.26 2.93
N ARG A 70 27.77 -8.11 3.57
CA ARG A 70 28.61 -7.64 4.69
C ARG A 70 28.47 -8.55 5.92
N ALA A 71 27.26 -8.99 6.26
CA ALA A 71 27.01 -9.89 7.39
C ALA A 71 27.71 -11.27 7.23
N VAL A 72 27.97 -11.67 6.00
CA VAL A 72 28.73 -12.89 5.66
C VAL A 72 30.25 -12.67 5.67
N GLY A 73 30.70 -11.41 5.82
CA GLY A 73 32.10 -11.04 6.01
C GLY A 73 32.77 -10.43 4.78
N PHE A 74 32.03 -10.10 3.72
CA PHE A 74 32.64 -9.46 2.54
C PHE A 74 32.86 -7.95 2.74
N PRO A 75 34.00 -7.41 2.28
CA PRO A 75 34.19 -5.96 2.16
C PRO A 75 33.16 -5.38 1.20
N THR A 76 32.57 -4.24 1.54
CA THR A 76 31.54 -3.57 0.73
C THR A 76 31.78 -2.07 0.72
N SER A 77 31.19 -1.36 -0.26
CA SER A 77 31.08 0.11 -0.22
C SER A 77 30.46 0.55 1.12
N ARG A 78 31.01 1.60 1.74
CA ARG A 78 30.48 2.15 3.01
C ARG A 78 29.09 2.72 2.79
N SER A 79 28.21 2.52 3.77
CA SER A 79 26.87 3.14 3.75
C SER A 79 27.00 4.55 4.34
N PRO A 80 26.33 5.59 3.79
CA PRO A 80 26.36 6.95 4.36
C PRO A 80 25.87 7.05 5.83
N VAL A 81 25.21 6.00 6.32
CA VAL A 81 24.64 5.89 7.69
C VAL A 81 25.72 5.64 8.78
N GLU A 82 26.95 5.28 8.40
CA GLU A 82 27.96 4.79 9.37
C GLU A 82 29.02 5.83 9.81
N ASP A 83 29.07 7.02 9.19
CA ASP A 83 30.00 8.08 9.63
C ASP A 83 29.59 8.69 10.99
N THR A 84 28.34 8.52 11.42
CA THR A 84 27.82 8.99 12.71
C THR A 84 28.02 8.02 13.88
N GLN A 85 28.49 6.79 13.63
CA GLN A 85 28.54 5.72 14.66
C GLN A 85 29.94 5.42 15.23
N HIS A 86 31.01 6.08 14.79
CA HIS A 86 32.37 5.78 15.27
C HIS A 86 32.75 6.42 16.63
N ALA A 87 31.85 7.12 17.31
CA ALA A 87 32.17 7.75 18.61
C ALA A 87 31.91 6.87 19.84
N THR A 88 31.21 5.73 19.73
CA THR A 88 30.89 4.91 20.92
C THR A 88 30.87 3.43 20.60
N SER A 89 32.01 2.77 20.76
CA SER A 89 32.11 1.31 20.83
C SER A 89 32.70 0.91 22.18
N ALA A 90 31.85 0.46 23.11
CA ALA A 90 32.19 -0.53 24.13
C ALA A 90 30.94 -0.97 24.92
N SER A 91 30.22 -1.98 24.43
CA SER A 91 29.78 -3.12 25.26
C SER A 91 28.96 -4.09 24.39
N LYS A 92 29.44 -5.33 24.36
CA LYS A 92 28.74 -6.48 23.81
C LYS A 92 27.59 -6.87 24.74
N GLY A 93 26.41 -7.01 24.18
CA GLY A 93 25.29 -7.71 24.80
C GLY A 93 24.07 -7.65 23.89
N GLN A 94 23.77 -8.76 23.21
CA GLN A 94 22.48 -9.10 22.59
C GLN A 94 21.83 -8.01 21.70
N LEU A 95 21.99 -8.14 20.38
CA LEU A 95 21.29 -7.26 19.42
C LEU A 95 20.15 -8.02 18.74
N ASP A 96 18.96 -7.67 19.22
CA ASP A 96 17.68 -7.78 18.55
C ASP A 96 17.68 -7.07 17.18
N ASP A 97 16.65 -7.41 16.40
CA ASP A 97 16.27 -6.89 15.08
C ASP A 97 16.29 -5.34 15.01
N ALA A 98 17.46 -4.76 14.73
CA ALA A 98 17.67 -3.30 14.78
C ALA A 98 17.17 -2.57 13.51
N GLY A 99 15.86 -2.63 13.28
CA GLY A 99 15.12 -1.46 12.78
C GLY A 99 14.42 -0.78 13.97
N PRO A 100 13.95 0.47 13.85
CA PRO A 100 13.08 1.03 14.88
C PRO A 100 11.89 0.08 15.09
N ASP A 101 11.53 -0.19 16.35
CA ASP A 101 10.34 -0.97 16.68
C ASP A 101 9.16 -0.40 15.87
N PRO A 102 8.39 -1.20 15.12
CA PRO A 102 7.22 -0.72 14.39
C PRO A 102 6.29 0.18 15.23
N ALA A 103 6.18 -0.07 16.54
CA ALA A 103 5.43 0.78 17.45
C ALA A 103 6.11 2.16 17.66
N GLU A 104 7.42 2.19 17.87
CA GLU A 104 8.23 3.41 18.00
C GLU A 104 8.27 4.21 16.70
N ALA A 105 8.41 3.54 15.55
CA ALA A 105 8.33 4.14 14.22
C ALA A 105 6.96 4.77 13.98
N PHE A 106 5.88 4.08 14.35
CA PHE A 106 4.53 4.62 14.25
C PHE A 106 4.33 5.83 15.17
N ALA A 107 4.81 5.76 16.42
CA ALA A 107 4.74 6.88 17.37
C ALA A 107 5.52 8.11 16.88
N THR A 108 6.73 7.91 16.37
CA THR A 108 7.58 8.97 15.79
C THR A 108 6.90 9.66 14.62
N LEU A 109 6.38 8.87 13.66
CA LEU A 109 5.68 9.41 12.51
C LEU A 109 4.39 10.13 12.92
N LEU A 110 3.62 9.55 13.84
CA LEU A 110 2.36 10.13 14.30
C LEU A 110 2.60 11.46 15.02
N ALA A 111 3.59 11.55 15.90
CA ALA A 111 3.97 12.80 16.56
C ALA A 111 4.35 13.88 15.54
N PHE A 112 5.12 13.52 14.51
CA PHE A 112 5.50 14.45 13.45
C PHE A 112 4.29 14.93 12.63
N VAL A 113 3.40 14.02 12.22
CA VAL A 113 2.20 14.35 11.42
C VAL A 113 1.16 15.12 12.24
N ALA A 114 1.00 14.80 13.52
CA ALA A 114 0.05 15.44 14.42
C ALA A 114 0.47 16.86 14.84
N SER A 115 1.77 17.18 14.76
CA SER A 115 2.21 18.56 14.98
C SER A 115 1.65 19.50 13.91
N ALA A 116 1.04 20.60 14.34
CA ALA A 116 0.33 21.53 13.47
C ALA A 116 1.21 22.07 12.34
N GLY A 117 0.62 22.31 11.16
CA GLY A 117 1.29 23.01 10.07
C GLY A 117 2.26 22.18 9.23
N LEU A 118 2.03 20.87 9.05
CA LEU A 118 2.85 20.02 8.15
C LEU A 118 3.02 20.65 6.75
N THR A 119 1.92 21.08 6.13
CA THR A 119 1.94 21.71 4.80
C THR A 119 2.77 23.00 4.80
N GLY A 120 2.66 23.81 5.87
CA GLY A 120 3.46 25.03 6.01
C GLY A 120 4.95 24.72 6.18
N ARG A 121 5.29 23.72 7.01
CA ARG A 121 6.68 23.27 7.19
C ARG A 121 7.31 22.74 5.92
N ILE A 122 6.54 22.02 5.10
CA ILE A 122 7.00 21.55 3.79
C ILE A 122 7.23 22.74 2.85
N ALA A 123 6.29 23.67 2.76
CA ALA A 123 6.43 24.86 1.90
C ALA A 123 7.61 25.76 2.33
N ASP A 124 7.83 25.94 3.63
CA ASP A 124 8.99 26.69 4.15
C ASP A 124 10.31 25.97 3.83
N LEU A 125 10.32 24.64 3.88
CA LEU A 125 11.49 23.84 3.50
C LEU A 125 11.76 23.95 2.00
N GLU A 126 10.73 23.87 1.17
CA GLU A 126 10.81 24.07 -0.29
C GLU A 126 11.43 25.43 -0.61
N ALA A 127 10.94 26.50 0.03
CA ALA A 127 11.46 27.85 -0.17
C ALA A 127 12.92 28.00 0.30
N ARG A 128 13.29 27.37 1.42
CA ARG A 128 14.67 27.41 1.94
C ARG A 128 15.65 26.59 1.12
N MET A 129 15.20 25.53 0.45
CA MET A 129 16.03 24.70 -0.43
C MET A 129 16.23 25.31 -1.82
N ASP A 130 15.53 26.38 -2.18
CA ASP A 130 15.70 27.03 -3.48
C ASP A 130 17.06 27.73 -3.60
N GLY A 131 17.84 27.36 -4.62
CA GLY A 131 19.12 28.00 -4.94
C GLY A 131 20.29 27.75 -3.97
N VAL A 132 20.16 26.84 -2.99
CA VAL A 132 21.22 26.54 -2.02
C VAL A 132 22.27 25.55 -2.57
N ASP A 133 23.50 25.64 -2.04
CA ASP A 133 24.58 24.70 -2.35
C ASP A 133 24.58 23.47 -1.41
N GLN A 134 25.49 22.52 -1.64
CA GLN A 134 25.53 21.26 -0.90
C GLN A 134 25.68 21.46 0.63
N PRO A 135 26.60 22.31 1.13
CA PRO A 135 26.72 22.55 2.58
C PRO A 135 25.45 23.16 3.18
N ALA A 136 24.88 24.19 2.54
CA ALA A 136 23.66 24.83 3.02
C ALA A 136 22.45 23.87 3.00
N ALA A 137 22.36 23.00 2.00
CA ALA A 137 21.33 21.96 1.94
C ALA A 137 21.45 20.96 3.11
N ALA A 138 22.68 20.59 3.50
CA ALA A 138 22.91 19.69 4.63
C ALA A 138 22.46 20.33 5.96
N GLU A 139 22.80 21.59 6.21
CA GLU A 139 22.36 22.32 7.41
C GLU A 139 20.83 22.48 7.46
N ILE A 140 20.20 22.74 6.32
CA ILE A 140 18.73 22.83 6.23
C ILE A 140 18.10 21.48 6.55
N ALA A 141 18.66 20.37 6.03
CA ALA A 141 18.16 19.03 6.29
C ALA A 141 18.25 18.66 7.78
N ASP A 142 19.40 18.90 8.42
CA ASP A 142 19.61 18.62 9.85
C ASP A 142 18.66 19.40 10.74
N GLY A 143 18.39 20.67 10.41
CA GLY A 143 17.47 21.54 11.17
C GLY A 143 15.98 21.34 10.88
N SER A 144 15.60 20.50 9.90
CA SER A 144 14.20 20.37 9.45
C SER A 144 13.35 19.44 10.32
N GLY A 145 13.99 18.60 11.14
CA GLY A 145 13.31 17.48 11.80
C GLY A 145 12.88 16.36 10.83
N MET A 146 13.24 16.45 9.55
CA MET A 146 13.02 15.41 8.52
C MET A 146 14.25 14.51 8.34
N GLY A 147 14.84 14.10 9.47
CA GLY A 147 16.02 13.23 9.47
C GLY A 147 15.73 11.82 8.95
N MET A 148 16.81 11.05 8.79
CA MET A 148 16.76 9.67 8.30
C MET A 148 15.82 8.78 9.13
N ASP A 149 15.74 8.99 10.44
CA ASP A 149 14.87 8.21 11.33
C ASP A 149 13.38 8.40 11.01
N LEU A 150 12.96 9.64 10.73
CA LEU A 150 11.59 9.93 10.29
C LEU A 150 11.31 9.32 8.92
N LEU A 151 12.27 9.37 7.99
CA LEU A 151 12.14 8.76 6.67
C LEU A 151 11.99 7.24 6.77
N LEU A 152 12.82 6.58 7.58
CA LEU A 152 12.74 5.13 7.81
C LEU A 152 11.42 4.76 8.48
N ALA A 153 10.98 5.52 9.49
CA ALA A 153 9.68 5.33 10.14
C ALA A 153 8.51 5.48 9.15
N ALA A 154 8.54 6.52 8.31
CA ALA A 154 7.53 6.75 7.29
C ALA A 154 7.46 5.60 6.27
N LEU A 155 8.61 5.12 5.80
CA LEU A 155 8.68 3.99 4.86
C LEU A 155 8.22 2.68 5.50
N LEU A 156 8.57 2.44 6.77
CA LEU A 156 8.13 1.28 7.52
C LEU A 156 6.61 1.29 7.72
N VAL A 157 6.05 2.40 8.20
CA VAL A 157 4.58 2.55 8.35
C VAL A 157 3.88 2.41 6.99
N ARG A 158 4.42 3.03 5.93
CA ARG A 158 3.86 2.91 4.57
C ARG A 158 3.82 1.46 4.08
N LYS A 159 4.86 0.66 4.37
CA LYS A 159 4.89 -0.77 4.05
C LYS A 159 3.75 -1.54 4.72
N HIS A 160 3.32 -1.11 5.91
CA HIS A 160 2.23 -1.72 6.66
C HIS A 160 0.84 -1.12 6.37
N ALA A 161 0.77 0.13 5.92
CA ALA A 161 -0.48 0.86 5.68
C ALA A 161 -1.42 0.17 4.67
N GLY A 162 -0.87 -0.52 3.66
CA GLY A 162 -1.68 -1.31 2.72
C GLY A 162 -2.46 -2.42 3.43
N ARG A 163 -1.79 -3.15 4.33
CA ARG A 163 -2.40 -4.25 5.11
C ARG A 163 -3.46 -3.74 6.10
N LEU A 164 -3.32 -2.50 6.58
CA LEU A 164 -4.35 -1.88 7.42
C LEU A 164 -5.68 -1.72 6.65
N SER A 165 -5.61 -1.39 5.36
CA SER A 165 -6.81 -1.30 4.51
C SER A 165 -7.50 -2.67 4.38
N ASP A 166 -6.72 -3.73 4.19
CA ASP A 166 -7.24 -5.11 4.13
C ASP A 166 -7.90 -5.54 5.45
N VAL A 167 -7.27 -5.21 6.58
CA VAL A 167 -7.83 -5.50 7.92
C VAL A 167 -9.12 -4.74 8.16
N ILE A 168 -9.18 -3.44 7.83
CA ILE A 168 -10.40 -2.64 7.95
C ILE A 168 -11.53 -3.25 7.11
N HIS A 169 -11.24 -3.61 5.86
CA HIS A 169 -12.22 -4.21 4.96
C HIS A 169 -12.76 -5.55 5.51
N ALA A 170 -11.87 -6.47 5.90
CA ALA A 170 -12.25 -7.76 6.48
C ALA A 170 -13.04 -7.60 7.79
N ALA A 171 -12.62 -6.69 8.66
CA ALA A 171 -13.29 -6.41 9.92
C ALA A 171 -14.71 -5.89 9.69
N VAL A 172 -14.89 -4.91 8.79
CA VAL A 172 -16.21 -4.36 8.48
C VAL A 172 -17.14 -5.44 7.94
N ILE A 173 -16.72 -6.23 6.95
CA ILE A 173 -17.58 -7.29 6.41
C ILE A 173 -17.98 -8.27 7.52
N THR A 174 -17.01 -8.68 8.35
CA THR A 174 -17.25 -9.62 9.45
C THR A 174 -18.24 -9.07 10.49
N GLN A 175 -18.21 -7.77 10.76
CA GLN A 175 -19.15 -7.13 11.70
C GLN A 175 -20.51 -6.83 11.06
N VAL A 176 -20.57 -6.54 9.76
CA VAL A 176 -21.82 -6.17 9.07
C VAL A 176 -22.64 -7.40 8.68
N VAL A 177 -22.01 -8.48 8.22
CA VAL A 177 -22.73 -9.69 7.73
C VAL A 177 -23.77 -10.20 8.75
N PRO A 178 -23.46 -10.37 10.05
CA PRO A 178 -24.46 -10.81 11.04
C PRO A 178 -25.64 -9.86 11.22
N LEU A 179 -25.47 -8.57 10.91
CA LEU A 179 -26.51 -7.55 11.06
C LEU A 179 -27.45 -7.48 9.86
N ILE A 180 -26.99 -7.91 8.68
CA ILE A 180 -27.73 -7.77 7.43
C ILE A 180 -28.35 -9.07 6.94
N LEU A 181 -27.85 -10.23 7.39
CA LEU A 181 -28.43 -11.53 7.03
C LEU A 181 -29.82 -11.67 7.63
N GLU A 182 -30.79 -11.99 6.76
CA GLU A 182 -32.14 -12.33 7.17
C GLU A 182 -32.23 -13.79 7.66
N ASP A 183 -33.30 -14.15 8.38
CA ASP A 183 -33.51 -15.53 8.79
C ASP A 183 -33.57 -16.48 7.57
N GLY A 184 -32.80 -17.56 7.66
CA GLY A 184 -32.62 -18.53 6.60
C GLY A 184 -31.78 -18.07 5.39
N GLU A 185 -31.26 -16.84 5.35
CA GLU A 185 -30.35 -16.36 4.31
C GLU A 185 -28.98 -17.06 4.42
N ARG A 186 -28.42 -17.50 3.29
CA ARG A 186 -27.18 -18.29 3.24
C ARG A 186 -26.14 -17.62 2.37
N VAL A 187 -24.94 -17.48 2.92
CA VAL A 187 -23.75 -17.09 2.17
C VAL A 187 -23.41 -18.20 1.17
N LEU A 188 -23.51 -17.91 -0.13
CA LEU A 188 -23.28 -18.89 -1.21
C LEU A 188 -21.80 -19.05 -1.53
N ARG A 189 -21.03 -17.97 -1.35
CA ARG A 189 -19.60 -17.92 -1.66
C ARG A 189 -18.87 -17.31 -0.47
N ARG A 190 -17.68 -17.84 -0.19
CA ARG A 190 -16.79 -17.26 0.83
C ARG A 190 -16.66 -15.73 0.60
N PRO A 191 -16.91 -14.88 1.61
CA PRO A 191 -16.77 -13.44 1.44
C PRO A 191 -15.35 -13.04 1.06
N SER A 192 -15.21 -11.95 0.29
CA SER A 192 -13.91 -11.43 -0.13
C SER A 192 -13.24 -10.65 1.01
N LEU A 193 -12.70 -11.33 2.01
CA LEU A 193 -12.07 -10.70 3.18
C LEU A 193 -10.63 -10.24 2.93
N ALA A 194 -10.34 -9.70 1.75
CA ALA A 194 -9.01 -9.22 1.33
C ALA A 194 -7.85 -10.24 1.42
N ALA A 195 -8.15 -11.56 1.44
CA ALA A 195 -7.14 -12.63 1.46
C ALA A 195 -6.43 -12.88 0.10
N GLY A 196 -6.62 -11.98 -0.88
CA GLY A 196 -6.11 -12.09 -2.25
C GLY A 196 -7.22 -12.05 -3.31
N ASN A 197 -6.85 -11.68 -4.54
CA ASN A 197 -7.79 -11.57 -5.65
C ASN A 197 -8.18 -12.96 -6.18
N ASP A 198 -9.48 -13.26 -6.23
CA ASP A 198 -10.02 -14.51 -6.76
C ASP A 198 -11.00 -14.14 -7.87
N PRO A 199 -10.65 -14.36 -9.15
CA PRO A 199 -11.49 -13.97 -10.28
C PRO A 199 -12.87 -14.62 -10.27
N SER A 200 -13.06 -15.69 -9.49
CA SER A 200 -14.35 -16.34 -9.31
C SER A 200 -15.26 -15.61 -8.32
N ARG A 201 -14.81 -14.53 -7.66
CA ARG A 201 -15.58 -13.74 -6.69
C ARG A 201 -15.82 -12.33 -7.22
N PRO A 202 -16.93 -12.11 -7.95
CA PRO A 202 -17.23 -10.81 -8.54
C PRO A 202 -17.65 -9.74 -7.53
N TYR A 203 -18.07 -10.14 -6.32
CA TYR A 203 -18.56 -9.24 -5.27
C TYR A 203 -17.93 -9.59 -3.92
N ASP A 204 -17.91 -8.63 -3.00
CA ASP A 204 -17.43 -8.82 -1.63
C ASP A 204 -18.29 -9.81 -0.82
N LEU A 205 -19.60 -9.77 -1.02
CA LEU A 205 -20.56 -10.69 -0.40
C LEU A 205 -21.56 -11.20 -1.45
N GLU A 206 -21.77 -12.51 -1.46
CA GLU A 206 -22.82 -13.16 -2.24
C GLU A 206 -23.60 -14.14 -1.36
N THR A 207 -24.91 -13.92 -1.29
CA THR A 207 -25.85 -14.82 -0.64
C THR A 207 -26.88 -15.32 -1.65
N ASP A 208 -27.79 -16.17 -1.20
CA ASP A 208 -28.96 -16.61 -1.97
C ASP A 208 -29.98 -15.49 -2.19
N ARG A 209 -29.86 -14.37 -1.46
CA ARG A 209 -30.79 -13.24 -1.54
C ARG A 209 -30.16 -11.91 -2.00
N ARG A 210 -28.84 -11.73 -1.84
CA ARG A 210 -28.16 -10.45 -2.12
C ARG A 210 -26.76 -10.59 -2.72
N ILE A 211 -26.33 -9.50 -3.32
CA ILE A 211 -24.93 -9.20 -3.65
C ILE A 211 -24.56 -7.86 -3.03
N ALA A 212 -23.32 -7.74 -2.55
CA ALA A 212 -22.87 -6.49 -1.98
C ALA A 212 -21.40 -6.19 -2.18
N GLU A 213 -21.11 -4.88 -2.21
CA GLU A 213 -19.77 -4.27 -2.23
C GLU A 213 -19.59 -3.38 -1.00
N PHE A 214 -18.38 -3.34 -0.43
CA PHE A 214 -18.06 -2.59 0.78
C PHE A 214 -16.96 -1.54 0.53
N LYS A 215 -17.32 -0.26 0.65
CA LYS A 215 -16.39 0.87 0.44
C LYS A 215 -16.07 1.65 1.71
N MET A 216 -14.88 1.39 2.26
CA MET A 216 -14.38 2.01 3.52
C MET A 216 -13.49 3.24 3.33
N SER A 217 -13.45 3.83 2.14
CA SER A 217 -12.59 4.98 1.87
C SER A 217 -13.18 6.26 2.47
N VAL A 218 -12.48 6.89 3.43
CA VAL A 218 -12.82 8.22 3.96
C VAL A 218 -12.39 9.32 2.99
N TRP A 219 -13.26 10.31 2.76
CA TRP A 219 -13.08 11.38 1.77
C TRP A 219 -12.60 12.66 2.46
N LYS A 220 -11.57 13.30 1.91
CA LYS A 220 -10.88 14.47 2.48
C LYS A 220 -10.69 15.63 1.49
N GLY A 221 -11.48 15.67 0.41
CA GLY A 221 -11.49 16.72 -0.62
C GLY A 221 -10.89 16.27 -1.95
N ALA A 222 -9.63 15.81 -1.95
CA ALA A 222 -8.92 15.33 -3.14
C ALA A 222 -9.21 13.84 -3.44
N ASP A 223 -10.47 13.51 -3.70
CA ASP A 223 -10.97 12.13 -3.70
C ASP A 223 -11.27 11.57 -5.09
N ALA A 224 -10.62 12.06 -6.15
CA ALA A 224 -10.91 11.66 -7.53
C ALA A 224 -10.88 10.14 -7.73
N MET A 225 -9.85 9.45 -7.22
CA MET A 225 -9.77 7.98 -7.33
C MET A 225 -10.83 7.26 -6.49
N ARG A 226 -11.19 7.81 -5.32
CA ARG A 226 -12.24 7.22 -4.46
C ARG A 226 -13.63 7.38 -5.09
N LYS A 227 -13.92 8.54 -5.67
CA LYS A 227 -15.13 8.84 -6.46
C LYS A 227 -15.28 7.87 -7.64
N ARG A 228 -14.20 7.68 -8.41
CA ARG A 228 -14.16 6.72 -9.53
C ARG A 228 -14.41 5.29 -9.06
N GLY A 229 -13.74 4.87 -7.98
CA GLY A 229 -13.94 3.56 -7.39
C GLY A 229 -15.39 3.32 -6.96
N ALA A 230 -15.97 4.25 -6.19
CA ALA A 230 -17.36 4.13 -5.75
C ALA A 230 -18.36 4.03 -6.91
N PHE A 231 -18.15 4.78 -8.00
CA PHE A 231 -18.99 4.67 -9.19
C PHE A 231 -18.77 3.34 -9.94
N ALA A 232 -17.54 2.85 -10.02
CA ALA A 232 -17.25 1.55 -10.62
C ALA A 232 -17.94 0.41 -9.85
N ASP A 233 -17.90 0.43 -8.52
CA ASP A 233 -18.57 -0.56 -7.65
C ASP A 233 -20.10 -0.50 -7.84
N LEU A 234 -20.68 0.71 -7.94
CA LEU A 234 -22.10 0.90 -8.28
C LEU A 234 -22.45 0.28 -9.64
N VAL A 235 -21.63 0.51 -10.67
CA VAL A 235 -21.83 -0.06 -12.01
C VAL A 235 -21.74 -1.58 -11.98
N HIS A 236 -20.78 -2.15 -11.24
CA HIS A 236 -20.62 -3.59 -11.08
C HIS A 236 -21.89 -4.23 -10.49
N LEU A 237 -22.45 -3.63 -9.44
CA LEU A 237 -23.71 -4.06 -8.84
C LEU A 237 -24.90 -3.91 -9.80
N ALA A 238 -24.99 -2.78 -10.52
CA ALA A 238 -26.08 -2.52 -11.45
C ALA A 238 -26.08 -3.46 -12.68
N LEU A 239 -24.93 -4.05 -13.01
CA LEU A 239 -24.80 -5.03 -14.09
C LEU A 239 -25.34 -6.42 -13.73
N ASP A 240 -25.61 -6.69 -12.45
CA ASP A 240 -26.14 -7.97 -12.03
C ASP A 240 -27.58 -8.19 -12.52
N GLN A 241 -27.87 -9.41 -12.97
CA GLN A 241 -29.17 -9.80 -13.50
C GLN A 241 -29.76 -11.02 -12.78
N SER A 242 -29.17 -11.40 -11.64
CA SER A 242 -29.58 -12.61 -10.92
C SER A 242 -30.92 -12.45 -10.19
N GLY A 243 -31.43 -11.22 -10.05
CA GLY A 243 -32.60 -10.90 -9.25
C GLY A 243 -32.31 -10.79 -7.74
N ARG A 244 -31.06 -11.01 -7.32
CA ARG A 244 -30.61 -10.76 -5.95
C ARG A 244 -30.65 -9.25 -5.65
N ARG A 245 -30.86 -8.90 -4.39
CA ARG A 245 -30.79 -7.51 -3.91
C ARG A 245 -29.35 -7.00 -4.05
N ALA A 246 -29.16 -5.91 -4.79
CA ALA A 246 -27.85 -5.31 -4.96
C ALA A 246 -27.64 -4.18 -3.94
N GLN A 247 -26.55 -4.22 -3.17
CA GLN A 247 -26.32 -3.25 -2.09
C GLN A 247 -24.88 -2.74 -2.09
N LEU A 248 -24.70 -1.43 -2.04
CA LEU A 248 -23.41 -0.77 -1.90
C LEU A 248 -23.31 -0.16 -0.51
N TYR A 249 -22.48 -0.76 0.35
CA TYR A 249 -22.24 -0.31 1.71
C TYR A 249 -21.08 0.68 1.72
N ILE A 250 -21.30 1.90 2.19
CA ILE A 250 -20.31 2.98 2.12
C ILE A 250 -20.09 3.62 3.49
N ALA A 251 -18.83 3.93 3.80
CA ALA A 251 -18.46 4.69 4.98
C ALA A 251 -18.85 6.18 4.83
N GLY A 252 -19.92 6.57 5.51
CA GLY A 252 -20.35 7.96 5.65
C GLY A 252 -21.12 8.53 4.45
N PRO A 253 -21.73 9.72 4.63
CA PRO A 253 -22.73 10.24 3.69
C PRO A 253 -22.14 10.87 2.42
N GLN A 254 -20.85 11.22 2.42
CA GLN A 254 -20.24 12.02 1.35
C GLN A 254 -20.24 11.30 0.00
N ALA A 255 -19.93 10.00 0.00
CA ALA A 255 -19.91 9.20 -1.21
C ALA A 255 -21.32 8.94 -1.77
N ILE A 256 -22.30 8.70 -0.89
CA ILE A 256 -23.71 8.56 -1.27
C ILE A 256 -24.21 9.87 -1.89
N ARG A 257 -23.91 11.01 -1.27
CA ARG A 257 -24.24 12.33 -1.84
C ARG A 257 -23.61 12.50 -3.22
N PHE A 258 -22.33 12.16 -3.38
CA PHE A 258 -21.67 12.21 -4.69
C PHE A 258 -22.41 11.38 -5.75
N LEU A 259 -22.71 10.11 -5.48
CA LEU A 259 -23.42 9.26 -6.43
C LEU A 259 -24.80 9.84 -6.81
N ARG A 260 -25.50 10.43 -5.83
CA ARG A 260 -26.84 11.01 -6.04
C ARG A 260 -26.87 12.39 -6.68
N THR A 261 -25.80 13.17 -6.62
CA THR A 261 -25.84 14.58 -7.05
C THR A 261 -24.80 14.96 -8.10
N ALA A 262 -23.80 14.11 -8.37
CA ALA A 262 -22.72 14.47 -9.28
C ALA A 262 -23.20 14.62 -10.72
N THR A 263 -22.77 15.71 -11.35
CA THR A 263 -23.02 16.04 -12.77
C THR A 263 -21.93 15.53 -13.70
N GLY A 264 -20.77 15.13 -13.17
CA GLY A 264 -19.73 14.46 -13.96
C GLY A 264 -20.28 13.18 -14.59
N THR A 265 -19.73 12.80 -15.75
CA THR A 265 -20.25 11.69 -16.56
C THR A 265 -19.65 10.34 -16.18
N ALA A 266 -20.30 9.25 -16.60
CA ALA A 266 -19.74 7.91 -16.49
C ALA A 266 -18.40 7.79 -17.26
N THR A 267 -18.21 8.54 -18.36
CA THR A 267 -16.93 8.66 -19.09
C THR A 267 -15.80 9.08 -18.15
N TRP A 268 -15.99 10.14 -17.36
CA TRP A 268 -14.97 10.58 -16.39
C TRP A 268 -14.78 9.57 -15.26
N ALA A 269 -15.88 8.99 -14.77
CA ALA A 269 -15.85 8.10 -13.62
C ALA A 269 -15.17 6.75 -13.92
N LEU A 270 -15.34 6.23 -15.14
CA LEU A 270 -14.82 4.93 -15.56
C LEU A 270 -13.51 5.02 -16.37
N ASN A 271 -12.91 6.21 -16.52
CA ASN A 271 -11.71 6.39 -17.35
C ASN A 271 -10.47 5.61 -16.84
N ARG A 272 -10.43 5.27 -15.55
CA ARG A 272 -9.38 4.43 -14.94
C ARG A 272 -9.85 2.99 -14.72
N SER A 273 -11.08 2.67 -15.08
CA SER A 273 -11.63 1.31 -14.99
C SER A 273 -11.19 0.46 -16.18
N SER A 274 -11.30 -0.86 -16.03
CA SER A 274 -10.94 -1.80 -17.09
C SER A 274 -11.75 -1.52 -18.37
N PRO A 275 -11.17 -1.76 -19.57
CA PRO A 275 -11.91 -1.67 -20.83
C PRO A 275 -13.15 -2.58 -20.86
N ILE A 276 -13.09 -3.73 -20.16
CA ILE A 276 -14.19 -4.68 -20.06
C ILE A 276 -15.39 -4.06 -19.32
N LEU A 277 -15.16 -3.36 -18.21
CA LEU A 277 -16.25 -2.71 -17.46
C LEU A 277 -16.92 -1.63 -18.30
N ARG A 278 -16.13 -0.80 -19.00
CA ARG A 278 -16.65 0.25 -19.88
C ARG A 278 -17.50 -0.32 -21.01
N ARG A 279 -17.02 -1.38 -21.66
CA ARG A 279 -17.79 -2.08 -22.71
C ARG A 279 -19.09 -2.66 -22.16
N ARG A 280 -19.05 -3.35 -21.00
CA ARG A 280 -20.26 -3.90 -20.36
C ARG A 280 -21.25 -2.81 -19.97
N PHE A 281 -20.77 -1.65 -19.53
CA PHE A 281 -21.61 -0.49 -19.29
C PHE A 281 -22.32 -0.06 -20.58
N GLU A 282 -21.56 0.12 -21.66
CA GLU A 282 -22.12 0.56 -22.96
C GLU A 282 -23.13 -0.44 -23.52
N ASP A 283 -22.78 -1.72 -23.50
CA ASP A 283 -23.64 -2.82 -23.98
C ASP A 283 -24.98 -2.89 -23.21
N ARG A 284 -24.98 -2.56 -21.91
CA ARG A 284 -26.17 -2.69 -21.04
C ARG A 284 -26.96 -1.39 -20.89
N PHE A 285 -26.29 -0.27 -20.75
CA PHE A 285 -26.89 1.01 -20.34
C PHE A 285 -26.78 2.10 -21.41
N GLY A 286 -26.04 1.87 -22.49
CA GLY A 286 -25.81 2.85 -23.54
C GLY A 286 -24.67 3.82 -23.22
N SER A 287 -24.79 5.06 -23.69
CA SER A 287 -23.67 6.02 -23.68
C SER A 287 -23.07 6.30 -22.29
N LEU A 288 -21.74 6.36 -22.23
CA LEU A 288 -20.98 6.79 -21.05
C LEU A 288 -21.12 8.30 -20.74
N ASP A 289 -21.73 9.09 -21.63
CA ASP A 289 -21.95 10.53 -21.40
C ASP A 289 -23.09 10.83 -20.42
N VAL A 290 -23.78 9.80 -19.94
CA VAL A 290 -24.78 9.94 -18.87
C VAL A 290 -24.16 10.54 -17.59
N PRO A 291 -24.76 11.57 -16.98
CA PRO A 291 -24.34 12.06 -15.67
C PRO A 291 -24.46 10.99 -14.59
N ILE A 292 -23.52 10.94 -13.65
CA ILE A 292 -23.48 9.96 -12.55
C ILE A 292 -24.80 9.94 -11.77
N ARG A 293 -25.35 11.11 -11.45
CA ARG A 293 -26.63 11.22 -10.73
C ARG A 293 -27.80 10.62 -11.53
N ASP A 294 -27.81 10.79 -12.85
CA ASP A 294 -28.89 10.33 -13.71
C ASP A 294 -28.78 8.80 -13.89
N PHE A 295 -27.56 8.26 -14.00
CA PHE A 295 -27.30 6.83 -13.95
C PHE A 295 -27.76 6.21 -12.62
N THR A 296 -27.41 6.87 -11.50
CA THR A 296 -27.75 6.42 -10.15
C THR A 296 -29.26 6.42 -9.91
N ALA A 297 -29.98 7.45 -10.40
CA ALA A 297 -31.43 7.57 -10.23
C ALA A 297 -32.25 6.77 -11.26
N GLY A 298 -31.63 6.30 -12.35
CA GLY A 298 -32.27 5.55 -13.40
C GLY A 298 -31.77 4.11 -13.47
N PRO A 299 -30.85 3.76 -14.38
CA PRO A 299 -30.35 2.39 -14.56
C PRO A 299 -29.91 1.67 -13.28
N ALA A 300 -29.27 2.36 -12.34
CA ALA A 300 -28.79 1.79 -11.08
C ALA A 300 -29.72 2.02 -9.88
N ALA A 301 -30.97 2.47 -10.09
CA ALA A 301 -31.91 2.80 -9.02
C ALA A 301 -32.27 1.61 -8.10
N HIS A 302 -32.09 0.39 -8.60
CA HIS A 302 -32.32 -0.85 -7.85
C HIS A 302 -31.16 -1.21 -6.89
N VAL A 303 -30.02 -0.51 -6.97
CA VAL A 303 -28.88 -0.71 -6.06
C VAL A 303 -29.10 0.13 -4.80
N GLU A 304 -29.20 -0.52 -3.66
CA GLU A 304 -29.37 0.15 -2.37
C GLU A 304 -28.04 0.75 -1.90
N LEU A 305 -28.00 2.08 -1.72
CA LEU A 305 -26.85 2.78 -1.12
C LEU A 305 -27.03 2.85 0.40
N VAL A 306 -26.20 2.12 1.15
CA VAL A 306 -26.32 1.98 2.60
C VAL A 306 -25.16 2.67 3.31
N ASP A 307 -25.46 3.60 4.21
CA ASP A 307 -24.44 4.22 5.07
C ASP A 307 -24.08 3.27 6.22
N LEU A 308 -22.82 2.84 6.25
CA LEU A 308 -22.30 1.93 7.26
C LEU A 308 -22.35 2.50 8.68
N THR A 309 -22.37 3.83 8.85
CA THR A 309 -22.51 4.44 10.18
C THR A 309 -23.87 4.13 10.82
N GLY A 310 -24.90 3.82 10.02
CA GLY A 310 -26.20 3.38 10.52
C GLY A 310 -26.19 1.96 11.09
N LEU A 311 -25.30 1.08 10.59
CA LEU A 311 -25.16 -0.30 11.05
C LEU A 311 -24.08 -0.45 12.11
N LEU A 312 -23.01 0.33 12.01
CA LEU A 312 -21.88 0.35 12.94
C LEU A 312 -21.70 1.78 13.50
N PRO A 313 -22.55 2.24 14.43
CA PRO A 313 -22.44 3.61 14.96
C PRO A 313 -21.08 3.91 15.60
N ALA A 314 -20.42 2.90 16.17
CA ALA A 314 -19.14 3.02 16.85
C ALA A 314 -17.99 3.46 15.93
N ILE A 315 -18.08 3.26 14.61
CA ILE A 315 -17.02 3.68 13.69
C ILE A 315 -17.15 5.16 13.26
N ALA A 316 -18.30 5.80 13.47
CA ALA A 316 -18.57 7.15 12.97
C ALA A 316 -17.50 8.20 13.30
N PRO A 317 -16.93 8.25 14.53
CA PRO A 317 -15.87 9.22 14.86
C PRO A 317 -14.58 9.06 14.04
N ALA A 318 -14.33 7.86 13.50
CA ALA A 318 -13.13 7.56 12.72
C ALA A 318 -13.28 7.84 11.21
N ILE A 319 -14.50 8.08 10.74
CA ILE A 319 -14.83 8.29 9.32
C ILE A 319 -15.50 9.64 9.01
N ALA A 320 -15.83 10.43 10.04
CA ALA A 320 -16.39 11.78 9.92
C ALA A 320 -15.37 12.82 9.45
#